data_AF-A0A6B9FHK9-F1
#
_entry.id   AF-A0A6B9FHK9-F1
#
_cell.length_a   1.000
_cell.length_b   1.000
_cell.length_c   1.000
_cell.angle_alpha   90.00
_cell.angle_beta   90.00
_cell.angle_gamma   90.00
#
_symmetry.space_group_name_H-M   'P 1'
#
loop_
_entity.id
_entity.type
_entity.pdbx_description
1 polymer ?
#
loop_
_entity_poly.entity_id
_entity_poly.type
_entity_poly.pdbx_seq_one_letter_code
_entity_poly.pdbx_strand_id
1 'polypeptide(L)'
;MASTDIASIYASALRNTRALEKQGLEQMERQLSGLGRYPDYAAVLRRHVETTRSQLDRLDKALAAVGESPSTLKETVTSVAGSIGAAVHATAQDETLKNLYAGYAYQYDQIAAYRSLAVIAERAGKSDHASDFRAAVEEETRGAEEIAALIEPVTRTYLDLTLSGAKADS
;
A
#
# COMPACT_ATOMS: atom_id res chain seq x y z
N MET A 1 -32.39 -9.21 5.65
CA MET A 1 -31.19 -8.48 5.18
C MET A 1 -30.76 -7.61 6.34
N ALA A 2 -29.53 -7.74 6.84
CA ALA A 2 -29.04 -6.82 7.86
C ALA A 2 -29.12 -5.39 7.29
N SER A 3 -29.72 -4.47 8.04
CA SER A 3 -29.81 -3.07 7.62
C SER A 3 -28.40 -2.51 7.53
N THR A 4 -27.97 -2.05 6.36
CA THR A 4 -26.71 -1.31 6.23
C THR A 4 -26.80 -0.06 7.08
N ASP A 5 -25.91 0.07 8.06
CA ASP A 5 -25.76 1.27 8.88
C ASP A 5 -24.34 1.85 8.78
N ILE A 6 -24.16 3.07 9.27
CA ILE A 6 -22.88 3.77 9.17
C ILE A 6 -21.74 3.07 9.92
N ALA A 7 -22.05 2.33 10.99
CA ALA A 7 -21.06 1.59 11.76
C ALA A 7 -20.53 0.38 10.96
N SER A 8 -21.42 -0.36 10.30
CA SER A 8 -21.07 -1.47 9.41
C SER A 8 -20.26 -1.02 8.19
N ILE A 9 -20.60 0.14 7.60
CA ILE A 9 -19.86 0.75 6.49
C ILE A 9 -18.46 1.13 6.97
N TYR A 10 -18.35 1.77 8.14
CA TYR A 10 -17.06 2.19 8.69
C TYR A 10 -16.15 1.00 9.00
N ALA A 11 -16.67 -0.03 9.65
CA ALA A 11 -15.92 -1.24 9.94
C ALA A 11 -15.47 -1.98 8.67
N SER A 12 -16.31 -2.02 7.62
CA SER A 12 -15.92 -2.58 6.33
C SER A 12 -14.82 -1.74 5.66
N ALA A 13 -14.94 -0.41 5.67
CA ALA A 13 -13.93 0.47 5.10
C ALA A 13 -12.57 0.32 5.80
N LEU A 14 -12.55 0.25 7.13
CA LEU A 14 -11.34 -0.02 7.90
C LEU A 14 -10.65 -1.32 7.50
N ARG A 15 -11.41 -2.43 7.39
CA ARG A 15 -10.86 -3.73 6.98
C ARG A 15 -10.28 -3.67 5.57
N ASN A 16 -10.99 -3.02 4.64
CA ASN A 16 -10.55 -2.91 3.25
C ASN A 16 -9.26 -2.08 3.15
N THR A 17 -9.20 -0.91 3.79
CA THR A 17 -7.99 -0.07 3.80
C THR A 17 -6.83 -0.79 4.49
N ARG A 18 -7.07 -1.50 5.59
CA ARG A 18 -6.03 -2.31 6.24
C ARG A 18 -5.51 -3.44 5.35
N ALA A 19 -6.41 -4.11 4.62
CA ALA A 19 -6.01 -5.16 3.68
C ALA A 19 -5.15 -4.58 2.55
N LEU A 20 -5.50 -3.38 2.05
CA LEU A 20 -4.70 -2.63 1.07
C LEU A 20 -3.29 -2.36 1.63
N GLU A 21 -3.18 -1.72 2.80
CA GLU A 21 -1.87 -1.43 3.42
C GLU A 21 -1.02 -2.69 3.63
N LYS A 22 -1.64 -3.77 4.10
CA LYS A 22 -0.93 -5.03 4.34
C LYS A 22 -0.39 -5.62 3.03
N GLN A 23 -1.18 -5.59 1.96
CA GLN A 23 -0.74 -6.04 0.66
C GLN A 23 0.43 -5.17 0.14
N GLY A 24 0.33 -3.85 0.28
CA GLY A 24 1.41 -2.91 -0.05
C GLY A 24 2.69 -3.22 0.71
N LEU A 25 2.61 -3.38 2.03
CA LEU A 25 3.74 -3.73 2.89
C LEU A 25 4.44 -5.00 2.43
N GLU A 26 3.69 -6.09 2.26
CA GLU A 26 4.25 -7.37 1.84
C GLU A 26 4.91 -7.28 0.45
N GLN A 27 4.35 -6.47 -0.46
CA GLN A 27 4.94 -6.23 -1.77
C GLN A 27 6.25 -5.45 -1.67
N MET A 28 6.28 -4.38 -0.89
CA MET A 28 7.50 -3.58 -0.68
C MET A 28 8.62 -4.40 -0.04
N GLU A 29 8.31 -5.19 0.98
CA GLU A 29 9.29 -6.06 1.66
C GLU A 29 9.89 -7.10 0.70
N ARG A 30 9.08 -7.68 -0.19
CA ARG A 30 9.60 -8.58 -1.25
C ARG A 30 10.52 -7.84 -2.22
N GLN A 31 10.12 -6.66 -2.70
CA GLN A 31 10.90 -5.89 -3.66
C GLN A 31 12.25 -5.44 -3.09
N LEU A 32 12.30 -5.05 -1.82
CA LEU A 32 13.53 -4.59 -1.15
C LEU A 32 14.70 -5.58 -1.29
N SER A 33 14.42 -6.89 -1.34
CA SER A 33 15.45 -7.93 -1.44
C SER A 33 16.23 -7.89 -2.77
N GLY A 34 15.64 -7.38 -3.85
CA GLY A 34 16.27 -7.33 -5.17
C GLY A 34 16.73 -5.94 -5.61
N LEU A 35 16.45 -4.87 -4.86
CA LEU A 35 16.84 -3.50 -5.22
C LEU A 35 18.34 -3.17 -5.02
N GLY A 36 19.23 -4.16 -5.00
CA GLY A 36 20.67 -3.96 -4.73
C GLY A 36 21.37 -3.01 -5.71
N ARG A 37 20.87 -2.94 -6.96
CA ARG A 37 21.38 -2.04 -8.01
C ARG A 37 20.72 -0.66 -8.05
N TYR A 38 19.71 -0.44 -7.21
CA TYR A 38 18.90 0.77 -7.18
C TYR A 38 18.85 1.32 -5.74
N PRO A 39 19.98 1.79 -5.19
CA PRO A 39 20.10 2.14 -3.77
C PRO A 39 19.15 3.27 -3.33
N ASP A 40 18.92 4.27 -4.19
CA ASP A 40 17.99 5.36 -3.89
C ASP A 40 16.54 4.86 -3.86
N TYR A 41 16.17 3.96 -4.77
CA TYR A 41 14.85 3.32 -4.74
C TYR A 41 14.68 2.47 -3.48
N ALA A 42 15.68 1.66 -3.14
CA ALA A 42 15.66 0.89 -1.90
C ALA A 42 15.54 1.77 -0.65
N ALA A 43 16.18 2.96 -0.63
CA ALA A 43 16.11 3.89 0.48
C ALA A 43 14.71 4.49 0.65
N VAL A 44 14.08 4.94 -0.44
CA VAL A 44 12.68 5.41 -0.44
C VAL A 44 11.74 4.31 0.02
N LEU A 45 11.88 3.10 -0.54
CA LEU A 45 11.01 1.98 -0.22
C LEU A 45 11.11 1.56 1.26
N ARG A 46 12.31 1.56 1.86
CA ARG A 46 12.49 1.29 3.30
C ARG A 46 11.78 2.33 4.18
N ARG A 47 11.88 3.62 3.84
CA ARG A 47 11.17 4.67 4.58
C ARG A 47 9.66 4.51 4.45
N HIS A 48 9.19 4.15 3.25
CA HIS A 48 7.76 3.94 3.03
C HIS A 48 7.23 2.72 3.79
N VAL A 49 8.00 1.62 3.87
CA VAL A 49 7.68 0.46 4.73
C VAL A 49 7.41 0.86 6.19
N GLU A 50 8.25 1.73 6.77
CA GLU A 50 8.03 2.20 8.15
C GLU A 50 6.79 3.09 8.28
N THR A 51 6.51 3.89 7.25
CA THR A 51 5.29 4.72 7.17
C THR A 51 4.04 3.84 7.15
N THR A 52 4.01 2.84 6.27
CA THR A 52 2.91 1.86 6.15
C THR A 52 2.72 1.04 7.42
N ARG A 53 3.80 0.65 8.13
CA ARG A 53 3.69 -0.01 9.44
C ARG A 53 2.99 0.88 10.47
N SER A 54 3.33 2.16 10.53
CA SER A 54 2.66 3.12 11.42
C SER A 54 1.18 3.34 11.05
N GLN A 55 0.86 3.32 9.75
CA GLN A 55 -0.52 3.38 9.26
C GLN A 55 -1.33 2.13 9.65
N LEU A 56 -0.76 0.94 9.49
CA LEU A 56 -1.37 -0.31 9.95
C LEU A 56 -1.68 -0.28 11.45
N ASP A 57 -0.76 0.24 12.27
CA ASP A 57 -0.99 0.40 13.71
C ASP A 57 -2.18 1.34 14.02
N ARG A 58 -2.34 2.43 13.28
CA ARG A 58 -3.49 3.35 13.42
C ARG A 58 -4.80 2.67 12.99
N LEU A 59 -4.79 1.92 11.89
CA LEU A 59 -5.95 1.15 11.43
C LEU A 59 -6.34 0.04 12.41
N ASP A 60 -5.37 -0.65 13.00
CA ASP A 60 -5.58 -1.69 14.01
C ASP A 60 -6.21 -1.13 15.29
N LYS A 61 -5.74 0.03 15.76
CA LYS A 61 -6.36 0.75 16.87
C LYS A 61 -7.80 1.16 16.57
N ALA A 62 -8.06 1.68 15.36
CA ALA A 62 -9.40 2.07 14.95
C ALA A 62 -10.36 0.86 14.83
N LEU A 63 -9.88 -0.28 14.33
CA LEU A 63 -10.64 -1.54 14.29
C LEU A 63 -10.97 -2.07 15.69
N ALA A 64 -10.00 -2.05 16.60
CA ALA A 64 -10.24 -2.46 17.98
C ALA A 64 -11.29 -1.58 18.67
N ALA A 65 -11.29 -0.27 18.38
CA ALA A 65 -12.23 0.69 18.94
C ALA A 65 -13.68 0.57 18.42
N VAL A 66 -13.91 -0.10 17.28
CA VAL A 66 -15.27 -0.37 16.76
C VAL A 66 -15.86 -1.68 17.28
N GLY A 67 -15.22 -2.32 18.26
CA GLY A 67 -15.74 -3.53 18.91
C GLY A 67 -15.49 -4.82 18.12
N GLU A 68 -14.69 -4.74 17.06
CA GLU A 68 -14.23 -5.93 16.36
C GLU A 68 -13.02 -6.50 17.09
N SER A 69 -13.28 -7.35 18.08
CA SER A 69 -12.23 -8.18 18.66
C SER A 69 -11.62 -9.08 17.56
N PRO A 70 -10.36 -9.53 17.73
CA PRO A 70 -9.72 -10.54 16.87
C PRO A 70 -10.54 -11.83 16.66
N SER A 71 -11.55 -12.04 17.49
CA SER A 71 -12.49 -13.16 17.46
C SER A 71 -13.50 -13.09 16.30
N THR A 72 -13.94 -11.89 15.88
CA THR A 72 -14.82 -11.68 14.70
C THR A 72 -14.06 -11.63 13.38
N LEU A 73 -12.73 -11.47 13.43
CA LEU A 73 -11.82 -11.58 12.29
C LEU A 73 -11.82 -13.00 11.67
N LYS A 74 -12.32 -14.01 12.39
CA LYS A 74 -12.27 -15.41 11.95
C LYS A 74 -13.42 -15.83 11.03
N GLU A 75 -14.54 -15.10 11.00
CA GLU A 75 -15.74 -15.54 10.27
C GLU A 75 -15.97 -14.84 8.93
N THR A 76 -15.23 -13.77 8.61
CA THR A 76 -15.41 -13.03 7.34
C THR A 76 -14.09 -12.82 6.59
N VAL A 77 -13.18 -13.78 6.67
CA VAL A 77 -12.18 -13.98 5.60
C VAL A 77 -12.80 -14.96 4.62
N THR A 78 -13.80 -14.49 3.87
CA THR A 78 -14.04 -15.09 2.56
C THR A 78 -12.79 -14.77 1.76
N SER A 79 -11.92 -15.76 1.66
CA SER A 79 -10.78 -15.78 0.75
C SER A 79 -11.25 -15.27 -0.61
N VAL A 80 -11.01 -14.00 -0.89
CA VAL A 80 -10.84 -13.52 -2.26
C VAL A 80 -9.38 -13.84 -2.63
N ALA A 81 -8.99 -15.11 -2.48
CA ALA A 81 -7.94 -15.68 -3.31
C ALA A 81 -8.56 -15.97 -4.68
N GLY A 82 -9.01 -14.91 -5.35
CA GLY A 82 -9.05 -14.88 -6.79
C GLY A 82 -7.63 -14.61 -7.23
N SER A 83 -6.83 -15.67 -7.35
CA SER A 83 -5.56 -15.62 -8.05
C SER A 83 -5.83 -15.20 -9.50
N ILE A 84 -5.91 -13.89 -9.76
CA ILE A 84 -5.88 -13.36 -11.10
C ILE A 84 -4.47 -13.66 -11.60
N GLY A 85 -4.39 -14.60 -12.53
CA GLY A 85 -3.15 -15.07 -13.11
C GLY A 85 -2.31 -13.92 -13.63
N ALA A 86 -1.07 -13.87 -13.18
CA ALA A 86 0.03 -13.20 -13.88
C ALA A 86 1.36 -13.85 -13.49
N ALA A 87 1.44 -15.18 -13.57
CA ALA A 87 2.73 -15.88 -13.62
C ALA A 87 3.18 -16.01 -15.08
N VAL A 88 3.44 -14.87 -15.70
CA VAL A 88 4.33 -14.74 -16.86
C VAL A 88 5.16 -13.50 -16.56
N HIS A 89 6.47 -13.55 -16.79
CA HIS A 89 7.51 -12.51 -16.61
C HIS A 89 8.54 -12.70 -15.49
N ALA A 90 8.79 -13.93 -14.99
CA ALA A 90 9.94 -14.21 -14.12
C ALA A 90 11.33 -14.07 -14.80
N THR A 91 11.41 -13.41 -15.97
CA THR A 91 12.66 -13.19 -16.72
C THR A 91 12.67 -11.86 -17.48
N ALA A 92 11.72 -10.96 -17.21
CA ALA A 92 11.68 -9.71 -17.93
C ALA A 92 12.66 -8.73 -17.26
N GLN A 93 13.69 -8.29 -18.01
CA GLN A 93 14.67 -7.34 -17.49
C GLN A 93 14.03 -6.07 -16.90
N ASP A 94 12.82 -5.72 -17.34
CA ASP A 94 12.06 -4.54 -16.94
C ASP A 94 11.24 -4.70 -15.64
N GLU A 95 11.41 -5.79 -14.87
CA GLU A 95 10.68 -6.00 -13.61
C GLU A 95 10.79 -4.81 -12.65
N THR A 96 11.99 -4.25 -12.50
CA THR A 96 12.22 -3.07 -11.65
C THR A 96 11.35 -1.88 -12.07
N LEU A 97 11.23 -1.63 -13.37
CA LEU A 97 10.41 -0.54 -13.91
C LEU A 97 8.92 -0.79 -13.69
N LYS A 98 8.46 -2.02 -13.96
CA LYS A 98 7.08 -2.41 -13.71
C LYS A 98 6.69 -2.26 -12.25
N ASN A 99 7.57 -2.69 -11.34
CA ASN A 99 7.39 -2.52 -9.90
C ASN A 99 7.32 -1.05 -9.49
N LEU A 100 8.18 -0.20 -10.07
CA LEU A 100 8.17 1.24 -9.82
C LEU A 100 6.86 1.89 -10.29
N TYR A 101 6.38 1.53 -11.49
CA TYR A 101 5.13 2.07 -12.04
C TYR A 101 3.91 1.60 -11.23
N ALA A 102 3.89 0.32 -10.86
CA ALA A 102 2.85 -0.24 -10.01
C ALA A 102 2.84 0.46 -8.65
N GLY A 103 4.01 0.66 -8.03
CA GLY A 103 4.13 1.41 -6.77
C GLY A 103 3.62 2.84 -6.90
N TYR A 104 4.00 3.56 -7.95
CA TYR A 104 3.51 4.92 -8.21
C TYR A 104 1.99 4.99 -8.31
N ALA A 105 1.37 4.07 -9.08
CA ALA A 105 -0.09 4.00 -9.18
C ALA A 105 -0.75 3.59 -7.85
N TYR A 106 -0.12 2.69 -7.10
CA TYR A 106 -0.63 2.19 -5.82
C TYR A 106 -0.78 3.30 -4.78
N GLN A 107 0.15 4.26 -4.72
CA GLN A 107 0.04 5.41 -3.82
C GLN A 107 -1.27 6.18 -4.02
N TYR A 108 -1.71 6.36 -5.26
CA TYR A 108 -2.97 7.07 -5.53
C TYR A 108 -4.21 6.27 -5.14
N ASP A 109 -4.14 4.94 -5.20
CA ASP A 109 -5.20 4.07 -4.67
C ASP A 109 -5.30 4.21 -3.14
N GLN A 110 -4.15 4.21 -2.44
CA GLN A 110 -4.10 4.44 -0.99
C GLN A 110 -4.60 5.85 -0.60
N ILE A 111 -4.20 6.89 -1.33
CA ILE A 111 -4.70 8.26 -1.14
C ILE A 111 -6.23 8.30 -1.28
N ALA A 112 -6.79 7.66 -2.31
CA ALA A 112 -8.23 7.62 -2.52
C ALA A 112 -8.94 6.86 -1.40
N ALA A 113 -8.39 5.72 -0.97
CA ALA A 113 -8.92 4.91 0.12
C ALA A 113 -8.95 5.68 1.44
N TYR A 114 -7.86 6.34 1.83
CA TYR A 114 -7.83 7.13 3.07
C TYR A 114 -8.72 8.37 3.03
N ARG A 115 -8.81 9.07 1.90
CA ARG A 115 -9.75 10.19 1.76
C ARG A 115 -11.19 9.74 1.97
N SER A 116 -11.57 8.61 1.37
CA SER A 116 -12.88 8.00 1.58
C SER A 116 -13.08 7.59 3.04
N LEU A 117 -12.09 6.90 3.63
CA LEU A 117 -12.14 6.42 5.01
C LEU A 117 -12.26 7.56 6.03
N ALA A 118 -11.58 8.69 5.81
CA ALA A 118 -11.68 9.89 6.65
C ALA A 118 -13.12 10.41 6.69
N VAL A 119 -13.76 10.55 5.53
CA VAL A 119 -15.17 11.00 5.45
C VAL A 119 -16.12 10.01 6.11
N ILE A 120 -15.91 8.71 5.91
CA ILE A 120 -16.72 7.67 6.54
C ILE A 120 -16.56 7.74 8.07
N ALA A 121 -15.34 7.91 8.57
CA ALA A 121 -15.05 8.04 10.00
C ALA A 121 -15.75 9.27 10.61
N GLU A 122 -15.71 10.42 9.94
CA GLU A 122 -16.44 11.63 10.37
C GLU A 122 -17.93 11.36 10.47
N ARG A 123 -18.52 10.72 9.45
CA ARG A 123 -19.95 10.38 9.42
C ARG A 123 -20.32 9.34 10.48
N ALA A 124 -19.39 8.48 10.87
CA ALA A 124 -19.54 7.52 11.96
C ALA A 124 -19.31 8.14 13.36
N GLY A 125 -19.05 9.46 13.45
CA GLY A 125 -18.78 10.14 14.72
C GLY A 125 -17.40 9.83 15.31
N LYS A 126 -16.45 9.38 14.48
CA LYS A 126 -15.07 9.01 14.87
C LYS A 126 -14.06 10.07 14.42
N SER A 127 -14.24 11.29 14.92
CA SER A 127 -13.42 12.46 14.53
C SER A 127 -11.92 12.26 14.77
N ASP A 128 -11.53 11.60 15.86
CA ASP A 128 -10.12 11.32 16.16
C ASP A 128 -9.50 10.42 15.08
N HIS A 129 -10.21 9.36 14.68
CA HIS A 129 -9.75 8.48 13.61
C HIS A 129 -9.71 9.20 12.25
N ALA A 130 -10.66 10.10 11.98
CA ALA A 130 -10.64 10.90 10.76
C ALA A 130 -9.39 11.77 10.64
N SER A 131 -8.91 12.33 11.76
CA SER A 131 -7.65 13.08 11.79
C SER A 131 -6.46 12.17 11.43
N ASP A 132 -6.40 10.96 11.98
CA ASP A 132 -5.36 9.98 11.67
C ASP A 132 -5.37 9.59 10.18
N PHE A 133 -6.55 9.39 9.59
CA PHE A 133 -6.66 9.05 8.16
C PHE A 133 -6.30 10.22 7.26
N ARG A 134 -6.55 11.47 7.67
CA ARG A 134 -6.05 12.64 6.94
C ARG A 134 -4.53 12.76 7.01
N ALA A 135 -3.92 12.44 8.14
CA ALA A 135 -2.46 12.37 8.24
C ALA A 135 -1.90 11.28 7.30
N ALA A 136 -2.55 10.12 7.19
CA ALA A 136 -2.18 9.10 6.23
C ALA A 136 -2.29 9.57 4.77
N VAL A 137 -3.30 10.40 4.41
CA VAL A 137 -3.37 11.03 3.07
C VAL A 137 -2.12 11.87 2.77
N GLU A 138 -1.63 12.65 3.74
CA GLU A 138 -0.43 13.48 3.58
C GLU A 138 0.83 12.64 3.43
N GLU A 139 0.94 11.57 4.23
CA GLU A 139 2.03 10.60 4.16
C GLU A 139 2.08 9.89 2.80
N GLU A 140 0.93 9.39 2.31
CA GLU A 140 0.83 8.73 1.01
C GLU A 140 1.09 9.69 -0.16
N THR A 141 0.66 10.95 -0.03
CA THR A 141 0.97 12.00 -1.02
C THR A 141 2.47 12.24 -1.10
N ARG A 142 3.15 12.33 0.04
CA ARG A 142 4.61 12.43 0.08
C ARG A 142 5.27 11.19 -0.52
N GLY A 143 4.76 9.99 -0.22
CA GLY A 143 5.23 8.75 -0.84
C GLY A 143 5.08 8.75 -2.37
N ALA A 144 3.97 9.26 -2.89
CA ALA A 144 3.75 9.43 -4.33
C ALA A 144 4.78 10.37 -4.97
N GLU A 145 5.06 11.51 -4.31
CA GLU A 145 6.07 12.47 -4.76
C GLU A 145 7.48 11.88 -4.75
N GLU A 146 7.82 11.13 -3.70
CA GLU A 146 9.12 10.45 -3.58
C GLU A 146 9.31 9.38 -4.67
N ILE A 147 8.27 8.57 -4.94
CA ILE A 147 8.31 7.58 -6.03
C ILE A 147 8.37 8.27 -7.40
N ALA A 148 7.61 9.36 -7.61
CA ALA A 148 7.64 10.12 -8.86
C ALA A 148 9.05 10.62 -9.19
N ALA A 149 9.76 11.13 -8.18
CA ALA A 149 11.14 11.61 -8.31
C ALA A 149 12.14 10.50 -8.70
N LEU A 150 11.82 9.23 -8.45
CA LEU A 150 12.66 8.08 -8.80
C LEU A 150 12.46 7.59 -10.24
N ILE A 151 11.36 7.94 -10.91
CA ILE A 151 11.00 7.39 -12.22
C ILE A 151 12.13 7.57 -13.23
N GLU A 152 12.62 8.79 -13.42
CA GLU A 152 13.67 9.04 -14.40
C GLU A 152 15.04 8.48 -13.95
N PRO A 153 15.52 8.70 -12.71
CA PRO A 153 16.78 8.11 -12.26
C PRO A 153 16.83 6.58 -12.37
N VAL A 154 15.79 5.87 -11.94
CA VAL A 154 15.73 4.40 -12.04
C VAL A 154 15.72 3.95 -13.50
N THR A 155 15.01 4.67 -14.37
CA THR A 155 15.00 4.39 -15.81
C THR A 155 16.39 4.55 -16.44
N ARG A 156 17.14 5.60 -16.06
CA ARG A 156 18.52 5.78 -16.53
C ARG A 156 19.43 4.64 -16.08
N THR A 157 19.40 4.28 -14.80
CA THR A 157 20.18 3.16 -14.26
C THR A 157 19.82 1.83 -14.94
N TYR A 158 18.53 1.59 -15.18
CA TYR A 158 18.06 0.41 -15.92
C TYR A 158 18.68 0.36 -17.32
N LEU A 159 18.63 1.47 -18.07
CA LEU A 159 19.21 1.54 -19.41
C LEU A 159 20.73 1.31 -19.39
N ASP A 160 21.47 1.92 -18.48
CA ASP A 160 22.92 1.76 -18.37
C ASP A 160 23.32 0.30 -18.09
N LEU A 161 22.57 -0.38 -17.22
CA LEU A 161 22.78 -1.80 -16.92
C LEU A 161 22.45 -2.68 -18.13
N THR A 162 21.27 -2.49 -18.75
CA THR A 162 20.84 -3.30 -19.90
C THR A 162 21.78 -3.12 -21.10
N LEU A 163 22.15 -1.87 -21.42
CA LEU A 163 23.00 -1.57 -22.58
C LEU A 163 24.46 -2.03 -22.38
N SER A 164 24.94 -2.15 -21.13
CA SER A 164 26.25 -2.72 -20.83
C SER A 164 26.27 -4.25 -20.78
N GLY A 165 25.14 -4.92 -21.01
CA GLY A 165 25.00 -6.37 -20.90
C GLY A 165 24.95 -6.87 -19.45
N ALA A 166 24.90 -5.97 -18.47
CA ALA A 166 24.65 -6.31 -17.09
C ALA A 166 23.17 -6.66 -16.88
N LYS A 167 22.89 -7.45 -15.84
CA LYS A 167 21.52 -7.76 -15.44
C LYS A 167 20.90 -6.47 -14.84
N ALA A 168 19.74 -6.04 -15.31
CA ALA A 168 19.07 -4.81 -14.85
C ALA A 168 17.86 -5.07 -13.94
N ASP A 169 17.46 -6.33 -13.83
CA ASP A 169 16.43 -6.76 -12.89
C ASP A 169 16.95 -6.79 -11.45
N SER A 170 15.97 -6.94 -10.56
CA SER A 170 16.12 -7.11 -9.12
C SER A 170 16.53 -8.55 -8.78
#